data_AF-A0A0E3RAE3-F1
#
_entry.id   AF-A0A0E3RAE3-F1
#
_cell.length_a   1.000
_cell.length_b   1.000
_cell.length_c   1.000
_cell.angle_alpha   90.00
_cell.angle_beta   90.00
_cell.angle_gamma   90.00
#
_symmetry.space_group_name_H-M   'P 1'
#
loop_
_entity.id
_entity.type
_entity.pdbx_description
1 polymer ?
#
loop_
_entity_poly.entity_id
_entity_poly.type
_entity_poly.pdbx_seq_one_letter_code
_entity_poly.pdbx_strand_id
1 'polypeptide(L)'
;MGDAIEYVKISRKIFEPISDMVKAGLYKDEQEALKRLVHDQAEQKIDYYNKKIAEMEQKYGMDFSAFEKRIHSRVGEEDFEEWDDFIIWESYVTASRYWEQFL
;
A
#
# COMPACT_ATOMS: atom_id res chain seq x y z
N MET A 1 27.28 -2.43 -4.52
CA MET A 1 27.43 -1.71 -3.24
C MET A 1 26.33 -2.26 -2.35
N GLY A 2 26.66 -3.04 -1.32
CA GLY A 2 25.65 -3.62 -0.45
C GLY A 2 25.20 -2.57 0.56
N ASP A 3 23.92 -2.23 0.58
CA ASP A 3 23.37 -1.34 1.59
C ASP A 3 23.66 -1.91 2.98
N ALA A 4 24.33 -1.13 3.81
CA ALA A 4 24.55 -1.47 5.20
C ALA A 4 23.17 -1.46 5.88
N ILE A 5 22.66 -2.64 6.23
CA ILE A 5 21.45 -2.77 7.03
C ILE A 5 21.73 -2.12 8.38
N GLU A 6 21.15 -0.94 8.61
CA GLU A 6 21.26 -0.21 9.86
C GLU A 6 20.27 -0.83 10.87
N TYR A 7 20.82 -1.53 11.86
CA TYR A 7 20.00 -2.17 12.89
C TYR A 7 19.52 -1.11 13.90
N VAL A 8 18.22 -0.86 13.92
CA VAL A 8 17.58 -0.01 14.93
C VAL A 8 17.44 -0.79 16.24
N LYS A 9 18.00 -0.26 17.34
CA LYS A 9 17.85 -0.87 18.67
C LYS A 9 16.48 -0.54 19.25
N ILE A 10 15.55 -1.48 19.15
CA ILE A 10 14.19 -1.35 19.67
C ILE A 10 14.11 -1.92 21.10
N SER A 11 13.42 -1.23 21.99
CA SER A 11 13.17 -1.73 23.35
C SER A 11 12.32 -3.00 23.29
N ARG A 12 12.74 -4.05 24.00
CA ARG A 12 12.01 -5.33 24.07
C ARG A 12 10.56 -5.17 24.56
N LYS A 13 10.29 -4.13 25.36
CA LYS A 13 8.93 -3.82 25.85
C LYS A 13 7.92 -3.58 24.72
N ILE A 14 8.38 -3.11 23.56
CA ILE A 14 7.51 -2.86 22.41
C ILE A 14 6.95 -4.17 21.83
N PHE A 15 7.66 -5.28 22.04
CA PHE A 15 7.24 -6.61 21.58
C PHE A 15 6.43 -7.39 22.62
N GLU A 16 6.22 -6.85 23.83
CA GLU A 16 5.44 -7.54 24.87
C GLU A 16 4.05 -8.00 24.37
N PRO A 17 3.27 -7.18 23.63
CA PRO A 17 2.00 -7.63 23.08
C PRO A 17 2.14 -8.86 22.18
N ILE A 18 3.17 -8.89 21.31
CA ILE A 18 3.45 -10.01 20.41
C ILE A 18 3.85 -11.25 21.21
N SER A 19 4.75 -11.10 22.19
CA SER A 19 5.15 -12.20 23.07
C SER A 19 3.95 -12.77 23.83
N ASP A 20 3.02 -11.93 24.27
CA ASP A 20 1.82 -12.37 25.00
C ASP A 20 0.83 -13.11 24.10
N MET A 21 0.69 -12.72 22.82
CA MET A 21 -0.09 -13.48 21.83
C MET A 21 0.50 -14.87 21.58
N VAL A 22 1.82 -15.01 21.54
CA VAL A 22 2.50 -16.30 21.42
C VAL A 22 2.26 -17.16 22.66
N LYS A 23 2.41 -16.59 23.87
CA LYS A 23 2.12 -17.30 25.13
C LYS A 23 0.66 -17.76 25.24
N ALA A 24 -0.27 -16.97 24.69
CA ALA A 24 -1.68 -17.32 24.60
C ALA A 24 -1.97 -18.41 23.55
N GLY A 25 -0.96 -18.86 22.79
CA GLY A 25 -1.10 -19.90 21.77
C GLY A 25 -1.75 -19.44 20.48
N LEU A 26 -1.86 -18.12 20.25
CA LEU A 26 -2.42 -17.57 19.01
C LEU A 26 -1.47 -17.71 17.82
N TYR A 27 -0.17 -17.75 18.10
CA TYR A 27 0.91 -17.91 17.12
C TYR A 27 1.96 -18.87 17.67
N LYS A 28 2.65 -19.58 16.78
CA LYS A 28 3.73 -20.51 17.11
C LYS A 28 4.94 -19.79 17.73
N ASP A 29 5.29 -18.63 17.18
CA ASP A 29 6.43 -17.81 17.61
C ASP A 29 6.24 -16.33 17.22
N GLU A 30 7.14 -15.47 17.72
CA GLU A 30 7.08 -14.03 17.48
C GLU A 30 7.28 -13.66 16.00
N GLN A 31 7.98 -14.50 15.23
CA GLN A 31 8.20 -14.26 13.80
C GLN A 31 6.92 -14.50 13.00
N GLU A 32 6.19 -15.58 13.30
CA GLU A 32 4.87 -15.83 12.70
C GLU A 32 3.89 -14.71 13.03
N ALA A 33 3.85 -14.28 14.29
CA ALA A 33 2.99 -13.18 14.73
C ALA A 33 3.29 -11.87 13.97
N LEU A 34 4.57 -11.54 13.79
CA LEU A 34 4.99 -10.36 13.02
C LEU A 34 4.65 -10.48 11.53
N LYS A 35 4.90 -11.65 10.92
CA LYS A 35 4.54 -11.89 9.52
C LYS A 35 3.05 -11.74 9.32
N ARG A 36 2.23 -12.28 10.24
CA ARG A 36 0.78 -12.16 10.20
C ARG A 36 0.33 -10.72 10.34
N LEU A 37 0.92 -9.95 11.25
CA LEU A 37 0.61 -8.53 11.43
C LEU A 37 0.84 -7.73 10.14
N VAL A 38 1.97 -7.94 9.47
CA VAL A 38 2.29 -7.26 8.21
C VAL A 38 1.33 -7.69 7.10
N HIS A 39 1.01 -8.97 6.99
CA HIS A 39 0.05 -9.50 6.02
C HIS A 39 -1.35 -8.91 6.23
N ASP A 40 -1.88 -8.94 7.45
CA ASP A 40 -3.20 -8.39 7.77
C ASP A 40 -3.25 -6.87 7.53
N GLN A 41 -2.13 -6.16 7.76
CA GLN A 41 -2.02 -4.74 7.41
C GLN A 41 -1.99 -4.53 5.89
N ALA A 42 -1.33 -5.40 5.14
CA ALA A 42 -1.28 -5.33 3.68
C ALA A 42 -2.69 -5.51 3.08
N GLU A 43 -3.45 -6.51 3.54
CA GLU A 43 -4.85 -6.71 3.12
C GLU A 43 -5.70 -5.44 3.33
N GLN A 44 -5.63 -4.84 4.53
CA GLN A 44 -6.37 -3.61 4.84
C GLN A 44 -5.97 -2.43 3.95
N LYS A 45 -4.67 -2.31 3.63
CA LYS A 45 -4.16 -1.22 2.79
C LYS A 45 -4.54 -1.41 1.33
N ILE A 46 -4.46 -2.63 0.81
CA ILE A 46 -4.90 -2.98 -0.55
C ILE A 46 -6.40 -2.70 -0.68
N ASP A 47 -7.21 -3.16 0.27
CA ASP A 47 -8.66 -2.88 0.26
C ASP A 47 -8.98 -1.38 0.27
N TYR A 48 -8.21 -0.58 1.03
CA TYR A 48 -8.36 0.87 1.04
C TYR A 48 -8.02 1.49 -0.32
N TYR A 49 -6.87 1.14 -0.91
CA TYR A 49 -6.46 1.71 -2.20
C TYR A 49 -7.33 1.23 -3.34
N ASN A 50 -7.80 -0.02 -3.32
CA ASN A 50 -8.75 -0.53 -4.32
C ASN A 50 -10.07 0.25 -4.30
N LYS A 51 -10.58 0.64 -3.12
CA LYS A 51 -11.75 1.53 -3.04
C LYS A 51 -11.46 2.90 -3.65
N LYS A 52 -10.29 3.47 -3.40
CA LYS A 52 -9.88 4.77 -3.97
C LYS A 52 -9.66 4.72 -5.48
N ILE A 53 -9.12 3.62 -5.99
CA ILE A 53 -9.01 3.36 -7.43
C ILE A 53 -10.42 3.26 -8.03
N ALA A 54 -11.33 2.50 -7.42
CA ALA A 54 -12.70 2.36 -7.91
C ALA A 54 -13.48 3.70 -7.92
N GLU A 55 -13.27 4.57 -6.92
CA GLU A 55 -13.83 5.93 -6.90
C GLU A 55 -13.36 6.76 -8.11
N MET A 56 -12.07 6.65 -8.49
CA MET A 56 -11.52 7.33 -9.67
C MET A 56 -12.01 6.71 -10.98
N GLU A 57 -12.08 5.38 -11.06
CA GLU A 57 -12.65 4.68 -12.21
C GLU A 57 -14.11 5.08 -12.43
N GLN A 58 -14.88 5.28 -11.36
CA GLN A 58 -16.23 5.79 -11.43
C GLN A 58 -16.27 7.27 -11.87
N LYS A 59 -15.37 8.12 -11.36
CA LYS A 59 -15.28 9.55 -11.74
C LYS A 59 -15.05 9.71 -13.24
N TYR A 60 -14.14 8.92 -13.82
CA TYR A 60 -13.71 9.06 -15.21
C TYR A 60 -14.34 8.06 -16.18
N GLY A 61 -15.02 7.02 -15.69
CA GLY A 61 -15.65 5.99 -16.51
C GLY A 61 -14.65 5.12 -17.27
N MET A 62 -13.42 5.00 -16.80
CA MET A 62 -12.34 4.23 -17.42
C MET A 62 -11.35 3.73 -16.37
N ASP A 63 -10.48 2.78 -16.75
CA ASP A 63 -9.39 2.32 -15.87
C ASP A 63 -8.19 3.30 -15.86
N PHE A 64 -7.27 3.09 -14.92
CA PHE A 64 -6.08 3.95 -14.78
C PHE A 64 -5.21 3.98 -16.03
N SER A 65 -5.06 2.85 -16.74
CA SER A 65 -4.18 2.81 -17.93
C SER A 65 -4.77 3.61 -19.09
N ALA A 66 -6.09 3.58 -19.26
CA ALA A 66 -6.79 4.41 -20.22
C ALA A 66 -6.69 5.90 -19.86
N PHE A 67 -6.84 6.22 -18.57
CA PHE A 67 -6.71 7.59 -18.07
C PHE A 67 -5.29 8.13 -18.26
N GLU A 68 -4.26 7.35 -17.89
CA GLU A 68 -2.86 7.69 -18.11
C GLU A 68 -2.57 8.01 -19.59
N LYS A 69 -3.05 7.17 -20.52
CA LYS A 69 -2.90 7.42 -21.97
C LYS A 69 -3.57 8.72 -22.40
N ARG A 70 -4.76 9.01 -21.86
CA ARG A 70 -5.51 10.25 -22.15
C ARG A 70 -4.71 11.48 -21.73
N ILE A 71 -4.12 11.45 -20.53
CA ILE A 71 -3.29 12.54 -20.01
C ILE A 71 -2.06 12.76 -20.90
N HIS A 72 -1.31 11.69 -21.20
CA HIS A 72 -0.08 11.79 -21.99
C HIS A 72 -0.29 12.10 -23.48
N SER A 73 -1.46 11.75 -24.03
CA SER A 73 -1.77 11.95 -25.45
C SER A 73 -2.52 13.26 -25.73
N ARG A 74 -2.77 14.08 -24.69
CA ARG A 74 -3.52 15.32 -24.83
C ARG A 74 -2.73 16.32 -25.67
N VAL A 75 -3.38 16.85 -26.71
CA VAL A 75 -2.85 17.94 -27.56
C VAL A 75 -3.74 19.15 -27.36
N GLY A 76 -3.20 20.25 -26.83
CA GLY A 76 -3.96 21.47 -26.52
C GLY A 76 -3.77 21.93 -25.07
N GLU A 77 -4.76 22.64 -24.53
CA GLU A 77 -4.71 23.19 -23.17
C GLU A 77 -4.73 22.08 -22.11
N GLU A 78 -3.85 22.24 -21.12
CA GLU A 78 -3.79 21.40 -19.92
C GLU A 78 -5.04 21.60 -19.07
N ASP A 79 -5.56 20.49 -18.57
CA ASP A 79 -6.59 20.48 -17.54
C ASP A 79 -5.94 20.14 -16.21
N PHE A 80 -5.76 21.16 -15.38
CA PHE A 80 -5.08 21.04 -14.10
C PHE A 80 -5.80 20.10 -13.13
N GLU A 81 -7.14 20.02 -13.20
CA GLU A 81 -7.89 19.09 -12.35
C GLU A 81 -7.56 17.64 -12.75
N GLU A 82 -7.57 17.33 -14.04
CA GLU A 82 -7.22 15.99 -14.51
C GLU A 82 -5.76 15.60 -14.22
N TRP A 83 -4.84 16.57 -14.23
CA TRP A 83 -3.44 16.34 -13.82
C TRP A 83 -3.30 16.06 -12.33
N ASP A 84 -3.99 16.82 -11.47
CA ASP A 84 -3.99 16.58 -10.03
C ASP A 84 -4.57 15.20 -9.69
N ASP A 85 -5.69 14.84 -10.33
CA ASP A 85 -6.32 13.53 -10.17
C ASP A 85 -5.45 12.40 -10.71
N PHE A 86 -4.71 12.62 -11.81
CA PHE A 86 -3.75 11.65 -12.32
C PHE A 86 -2.66 11.33 -11.29
N ILE A 87 -2.04 12.36 -10.70
CA ILE A 87 -0.99 12.18 -9.68
C ILE A 87 -1.53 11.44 -8.47
N ILE A 88 -2.73 11.80 -8.01
CA ILE A 88 -3.38 11.15 -6.87
C ILE A 88 -3.70 9.69 -7.20
N TRP A 89 -4.28 9.41 -8.36
CA TRP A 89 -4.66 8.06 -8.75
C TRP A 89 -3.43 7.16 -8.97
N GLU A 90 -2.38 7.66 -9.61
CA GLU A 90 -1.09 6.95 -9.75
C GLU A 90 -0.54 6.55 -8.38
N SER A 91 -0.64 7.45 -7.39
CA SER A 91 -0.20 7.16 -6.03
C SER A 91 -0.97 6.00 -5.38
N TYR A 92 -2.28 5.88 -5.65
CA TYR A 92 -3.10 4.78 -5.14
C TYR A 92 -2.73 3.45 -5.78
N VAL A 93 -2.57 3.43 -7.11
CA VAL A 93 -2.16 2.23 -7.86
C VAL A 93 -0.77 1.76 -7.40
N THR A 94 0.16 2.69 -7.26
CA THR A 94 1.52 2.40 -6.80
C THR A 94 1.53 1.88 -5.37
N ALA A 95 0.77 2.51 -4.47
CA ALA A 95 0.68 2.07 -3.09
C ALA A 95 0.02 0.69 -2.96
N SER A 96 -1.05 0.41 -3.71
CA SER A 96 -1.65 -0.94 -3.74
C SER A 96 -0.64 -2.01 -4.14
N ARG A 97 0.06 -1.80 -5.27
CA ARG A 97 1.10 -2.71 -5.77
C ARG A 97 2.25 -2.92 -4.80
N TYR A 98 2.60 -1.90 -4.02
CA TYR A 98 3.61 -2.04 -2.98
C TYR A 98 3.14 -3.00 -1.88
N TRP A 99 1.91 -2.84 -1.40
CA TRP A 99 1.35 -3.70 -0.34
C TRP A 99 1.09 -5.14 -0.81
N GLU A 100 0.77 -5.35 -2.09
CA GLU A 100 0.59 -6.70 -2.70
C GLU A 100 1.82 -7.59 -2.56
N GLN A 101 3.01 -7.04 -2.34
CA GLN A 101 4.24 -7.82 -2.11
C GLN A 101 4.26 -8.55 -0.76
N PHE A 102 3.32 -8.22 0.14
CA PHE A 102 3.21 -8.78 1.48
C PHE A 102 2.02 -9.73 1.67
N LEU A 103 1.27 -10.01 0.60
CA LEU A 103 0.29 -11.11 0.52
C LEU A 103 1.01 -12.41 0.13
#